data_AF-A0A9E2L5E3-F1
#
_entry.id   AF-A0A9E2L5E3-F1
#
_cell.length_a   1.000
_cell.length_b   1.000
_cell.length_c   1.000
_cell.angle_alpha   90.00
_cell.angle_beta   90.00
_cell.angle_gamma   90.00
#
_symmetry.space_group_name_H-M   'P 1'
#
loop_
_entity.id
_entity.type
_entity.pdbx_description
1 polymer ?
#
loop_
_entity_poly.entity_id
_entity_poly.type
_entity_poly.pdbx_seq_one_letter_code
_entity_poly.pdbx_strand_id
1 'polypeptide(L)'
;MNYTNSFIFRALCSILIGLLLVLNPERMTVALVMIIGILFGISGCYSLINYLIATKSKEVYYKPVFPIVGLGSFLFGIFMAVFPELFIAYLMFVLGIIIMLAGANQIFTFIKFRKVIQTAWYMYVFSLVVLGMGLLILLKPMETASLPFLILGYTSIFYGIAELINGVRIKKAQKVFNKLQKQL
;
A
#
# COMPACT_ATOMS: atom_id res chain seq x y z
N MET A 1 15.37 -28.30 7.64
CA MET A 1 14.40 -27.47 6.88
C MET A 1 15.10 -26.99 5.61
N ASN A 2 14.69 -27.46 4.43
CA ASN A 2 15.48 -27.36 3.20
C ASN A 2 15.54 -25.92 2.67
N TYR A 3 16.64 -25.20 2.94
CA TYR A 3 16.93 -23.87 2.36
C TYR A 3 16.72 -23.82 0.83
N THR A 4 16.99 -24.95 0.16
CA THR A 4 16.77 -25.21 -1.26
C THR A 4 15.35 -24.97 -1.74
N ASN A 5 14.33 -25.31 -0.95
CA ASN A 5 12.92 -25.12 -1.31
C ASN A 5 12.43 -23.73 -0.89
N SER A 6 13.04 -23.13 0.13
CA SER A 6 12.63 -21.85 0.69
C SER A 6 12.82 -20.69 -0.29
N PHE A 7 14.00 -20.56 -0.93
CA PHE A 7 14.24 -19.45 -1.88
C PHE A 7 13.52 -19.65 -3.22
N ILE A 8 13.36 -20.89 -3.71
CA ILE A 8 12.61 -21.15 -4.96
C ILE A 8 11.15 -20.80 -4.76
N PHE A 9 10.55 -21.22 -3.65
CA PHE A 9 9.16 -20.91 -3.34
C PHE A 9 8.96 -19.40 -3.17
N ARG A 10 9.80 -18.71 -2.39
CA ARG A 10 9.68 -17.26 -2.19
C ARG A 10 9.84 -16.48 -3.51
N ALA A 11 10.81 -16.86 -4.33
CA ALA A 11 11.01 -16.23 -5.63
C ALA A 11 9.83 -16.48 -6.58
N LEU A 12 9.32 -17.70 -6.64
CA LEU A 12 8.16 -18.04 -7.47
C LEU A 12 6.91 -17.29 -7.03
N CYS A 13 6.64 -17.24 -5.72
CA CYS A 13 5.54 -16.45 -5.16
C CYS A 13 5.68 -14.96 -5.49
N SER A 14 6.88 -14.39 -5.34
CA SER A 14 7.13 -12.98 -5.64
C SER A 14 6.94 -12.66 -7.12
N ILE A 15 7.40 -13.52 -8.03
CA ILE A 15 7.17 -13.37 -9.48
C ILE A 15 5.68 -13.48 -9.81
N LEU A 16 4.98 -14.47 -9.26
CA LEU A 16 3.55 -14.67 -9.50
C LEU A 16 2.71 -13.48 -9.01
N ILE A 17 2.97 -13.01 -7.79
CA ILE A 17 2.31 -11.83 -7.23
C ILE A 17 2.64 -10.61 -8.07
N GLY A 18 3.91 -10.42 -8.44
CA GLY A 18 4.33 -9.30 -9.25
C GLY A 18 3.65 -9.30 -10.63
N LEU A 19 3.53 -10.46 -11.26
CA LEU A 19 2.83 -10.62 -12.54
C LEU A 19 1.33 -10.31 -12.38
N LEU A 20 0.68 -10.80 -11.31
CA LEU A 20 -0.72 -10.51 -11.03
C LEU A 20 -0.96 -9.00 -10.89
N LEU A 21 -0.06 -8.29 -10.19
CA LEU A 21 -0.11 -6.84 -10.02
C LEU A 21 0.05 -6.08 -11.33
N VAL A 22 0.96 -6.50 -12.21
CA VAL A 22 1.22 -5.83 -13.50
C VAL A 22 0.10 -6.09 -14.51
N LEU A 23 -0.47 -7.30 -14.54
CA LEU A 23 -1.47 -7.67 -15.53
C LEU A 23 -2.83 -7.00 -15.31
N ASN A 24 -3.22 -6.76 -14.05
CA ASN A 24 -4.52 -6.18 -13.72
C ASN A 24 -4.44 -5.17 -12.57
N PRO A 25 -3.67 -4.07 -12.70
CA PRO A 25 -3.39 -3.16 -11.59
C PRO A 25 -4.66 -2.47 -11.06
N GLU A 26 -5.62 -2.12 -11.93
CA GLU A 26 -6.91 -1.55 -11.53
C GLU A 26 -7.73 -2.54 -10.69
N ARG A 27 -7.85 -3.79 -11.15
CA ARG A 27 -8.56 -4.84 -10.38
C ARG A 27 -7.89 -5.10 -9.04
N MET A 28 -6.56 -5.07 -8.99
CA MET A 28 -5.80 -5.23 -7.74
C MET A 28 -6.01 -4.06 -6.78
N THR A 29 -6.14 -2.84 -7.30
CA THR A 29 -6.49 -1.65 -6.52
C THR A 29 -7.87 -1.80 -5.88
N VAL A 30 -8.87 -2.17 -6.68
CA VAL A 30 -10.25 -2.42 -6.21
C VAL A 30 -10.28 -3.59 -5.22
N ALA A 31 -9.60 -4.69 -5.51
CA ALA A 31 -9.52 -5.86 -4.62
C ALA A 31 -8.89 -5.52 -3.27
N LEU A 32 -7.81 -4.73 -3.25
CA LEU A 32 -7.18 -4.29 -2.01
C LEU A 32 -8.15 -3.47 -1.15
N VAL A 33 -8.87 -2.54 -1.75
CA VAL A 33 -9.89 -1.74 -1.04
C VAL A 33 -11.02 -2.61 -0.51
N MET A 34 -11.51 -3.57 -1.30
CA MET A 34 -12.53 -4.52 -0.83
C MET A 34 -12.04 -5.36 0.35
N ILE A 35 -10.81 -5.88 0.30
CA ILE A 35 -10.22 -6.67 1.39
C ILE A 35 -10.13 -5.83 2.66
N ILE A 36 -9.62 -4.60 2.57
CA ILE A 36 -9.56 -3.67 3.71
C ILE A 36 -10.97 -3.37 4.25
N GLY A 37 -11.94 -3.15 3.36
CA GLY A 37 -13.34 -2.95 3.72
C GLY A 37 -13.93 -4.12 4.49
N ILE A 38 -13.72 -5.35 4.02
CA ILE A 38 -14.16 -6.57 4.71
C ILE A 38 -13.50 -6.69 6.09
N LEU A 39 -12.20 -6.43 6.19
CA LEU A 39 -11.47 -6.45 7.47
C LEU A 39 -12.02 -5.42 8.46
N PHE A 40 -12.33 -4.20 8.01
CA PHE A 40 -13.00 -3.20 8.83
C PHE A 40 -14.42 -3.60 9.20
N GLY A 41 -15.17 -4.23 8.30
CA GLY A 41 -16.48 -4.81 8.58
C GLY A 41 -16.42 -5.85 9.70
N ILE A 42 -15.48 -6.79 9.63
CA ILE A 42 -15.29 -7.82 10.67
C ILE A 42 -14.94 -7.18 12.02
N SER A 43 -14.02 -6.21 12.02
CA SER A 43 -13.62 -5.49 13.24
C SER A 43 -14.80 -4.71 13.86
N GLY A 44 -15.60 -4.03 13.04
CA GLY A 44 -16.79 -3.30 13.48
C GLY A 44 -17.89 -4.23 14.02
N CYS A 45 -18.14 -5.36 13.34
CA CYS A 45 -19.00 -6.43 13.82
C CYS A 45 -18.59 -6.91 15.23
N TYR A 46 -17.30 -7.20 15.41
CA TYR A 46 -16.79 -7.67 16.70
C TYR A 46 -17.05 -6.66 17.83
N SER A 47 -16.84 -5.37 17.56
CA SER A 47 -17.13 -4.29 18.51
C SER A 47 -18.63 -4.21 18.88
N LEU A 48 -19.52 -4.32 17.89
CA LEU A 48 -20.97 -4.28 18.11
C LEU A 48 -21.46 -5.50 18.89
N ILE A 49 -20.97 -6.70 18.57
CA ILE A 49 -21.32 -7.94 19.27
C ILE A 49 -20.90 -7.85 20.75
N ASN A 50 -19.68 -7.40 21.03
CA ASN A 50 -19.21 -7.23 22.40
C ASN A 50 -20.06 -6.23 23.19
N TYR A 51 -20.51 -5.14 22.56
CA TYR A 51 -21.42 -4.19 23.19
C TYR A 51 -22.77 -4.82 23.54
N LEU A 52 -23.37 -5.62 22.64
CA LEU A 52 -24.63 -6.30 22.89
C LEU A 52 -24.52 -7.32 24.04
N ILE A 53 -23.41 -8.08 24.09
CA ILE A 53 -23.12 -9.02 25.17
C ILE A 53 -22.96 -8.29 26.50
N ALA A 54 -22.16 -7.21 26.53
CA ALA A 54 -21.95 -6.40 27.72
C ALA A 54 -23.24 -5.75 28.24
N THR A 55 -24.14 -5.34 27.33
CA THR A 55 -25.43 -4.73 27.69
C THR A 55 -26.40 -5.74 28.28
N LYS A 56 -26.33 -7.02 27.87
CA LYS A 56 -27.17 -8.10 28.41
C LYS A 56 -26.62 -8.71 29.70
N SER A 57 -25.33 -8.57 29.97
CA SER A 57 -24.70 -9.11 31.18
C SER A 57 -25.09 -8.29 32.41
N LYS A 58 -25.69 -8.95 33.41
CA LYS A 58 -26.08 -8.33 34.69
C LYS A 58 -24.89 -8.06 35.63
N GLU A 59 -23.70 -8.54 35.30
CA GLU A 59 -22.51 -8.42 36.15
C GLU A 59 -21.62 -7.21 35.83
N VAL A 60 -21.99 -6.39 34.84
CA VAL A 60 -21.21 -5.21 34.47
C VAL A 60 -21.62 -4.03 35.35
N TYR A 61 -20.77 -3.69 36.33
CA TYR A 61 -20.95 -2.55 37.25
C TYR A 61 -20.98 -1.17 36.54
N TYR A 62 -20.56 -1.10 35.28
CA TYR A 62 -20.59 0.09 34.44
C TYR A 62 -21.48 -0.12 33.22
N LYS A 63 -22.33 0.86 32.90
CA LYS A 63 -23.11 0.81 31.65
C LYS A 63 -22.15 0.86 30.46
N PRO A 64 -22.15 -0.13 29.56
CA PRO A 64 -21.31 -0.08 28.38
C PRO A 64 -21.71 1.14 27.53
N VAL A 65 -20.73 1.93 27.11
CA VAL A 65 -20.93 3.07 26.22
C VAL A 65 -21.14 2.55 24.80
N PHE A 66 -22.07 3.15 24.06
CA PHE A 66 -22.35 2.76 22.69
C PHE A 66 -21.09 2.86 21.81
N PRO A 67 -20.72 1.82 21.06
CA PRO A 67 -19.47 1.80 20.29
C PRO A 67 -19.64 2.58 18.98
N ILE A 68 -19.64 3.92 19.06
CA ILE A 68 -19.77 4.80 17.89
C ILE A 68 -18.69 4.50 16.84
N VAL A 69 -17.45 4.25 17.29
CA VAL A 69 -16.33 3.89 16.43
C VAL A 69 -16.54 2.51 15.78
N GLY A 70 -17.09 1.54 16.52
CA GLY A 70 -17.39 0.20 16.01
C GLY A 70 -18.54 0.19 14.98
N LEU A 71 -19.56 1.01 15.20
CA LEU A 71 -20.62 1.22 14.22
C LEU A 71 -20.09 1.90 12.96
N GLY A 72 -19.27 2.95 13.13
CA GLY A 72 -18.64 3.66 12.04
C GLY A 72 -17.74 2.76 11.19
N SER A 73 -16.89 1.95 11.82
CA SER A 73 -16.01 1.01 11.11
C SER A 73 -16.80 -0.08 10.39
N PHE A 74 -17.90 -0.57 10.97
CA PHE A 74 -18.77 -1.55 10.33
C PHE A 74 -19.43 -0.99 9.06
N LEU A 75 -20.08 0.19 9.17
CA LEU A 75 -20.74 0.85 8.04
C LEU A 75 -19.73 1.25 6.96
N PHE A 76 -18.58 1.78 7.36
CA PHE A 76 -17.52 2.15 6.44
C PHE A 76 -16.92 0.93 5.73
N GLY A 77 -16.74 -0.19 6.44
CA GLY A 77 -16.30 -1.45 5.86
C GLY A 77 -17.26 -1.99 4.80
N ILE A 78 -18.56 -1.95 5.07
CA ILE A 78 -19.61 -2.31 4.09
C ILE A 78 -19.56 -1.38 2.89
N PHE A 79 -19.45 -0.07 3.11
CA PHE A 79 -19.37 0.91 2.03
C PHE A 79 -18.18 0.63 1.11
N MET A 80 -16.99 0.36 1.65
CA MET A 80 -15.80 0.02 0.86
C MET A 80 -15.95 -1.32 0.11
N ALA A 81 -16.60 -2.31 0.72
CA ALA A 81 -16.79 -3.62 0.09
C ALA A 81 -17.80 -3.58 -1.07
N VAL A 82 -18.86 -2.76 -0.95
CA VAL A 82 -19.91 -2.65 -1.97
C VAL A 82 -19.57 -1.61 -3.03
N PHE A 83 -18.96 -0.48 -2.64
CA PHE A 83 -18.62 0.64 -3.54
C PHE A 83 -17.12 1.01 -3.48
N PRO A 84 -16.21 0.06 -3.76
CA PRO A 84 -14.77 0.31 -3.68
C PRO A 84 -14.30 1.40 -4.65
N GLU A 85 -14.84 1.43 -5.88
CA GLU A 85 -14.44 2.41 -6.91
C GLU A 85 -14.77 3.85 -6.50
N LEU A 86 -15.94 4.07 -5.89
CA LEU A 86 -16.32 5.38 -5.36
C LEU A 86 -15.37 5.82 -4.25
N PHE A 87 -15.05 4.92 -3.32
CA PHE A 87 -14.09 5.21 -2.26
C PHE A 87 -12.72 5.60 -2.82
N ILE A 88 -12.19 4.83 -3.78
CA ILE A 88 -10.92 5.12 -4.43
C ILE A 88 -10.99 6.48 -5.12
N ALA A 89 -12.07 6.79 -5.84
CA ALA A 89 -12.22 8.05 -6.56
C ALA A 89 -12.17 9.23 -5.59
N TYR A 90 -12.98 9.22 -4.53
CA TYR A 90 -12.98 10.29 -3.53
C TYR A 90 -11.64 10.41 -2.80
N LEU A 91 -11.02 9.28 -2.44
CA LEU A 91 -9.71 9.28 -1.82
C LEU A 91 -8.68 9.94 -2.73
N MET A 92 -8.66 9.57 -4.02
CA MET A 92 -7.74 10.14 -4.99
C MET A 92 -8.02 11.62 -5.24
N PHE A 93 -9.28 12.06 -5.29
CA PHE A 93 -9.60 13.48 -5.39
C PHE A 93 -9.03 14.27 -4.21
N VAL A 94 -9.22 13.79 -2.98
CA VAL A 94 -8.67 14.43 -1.78
C VAL A 94 -7.14 14.46 -1.84
N LEU A 95 -6.49 13.34 -2.20
CA LEU A 95 -5.03 13.27 -2.35
C LEU A 95 -4.52 14.21 -3.45
N GLY A 96 -5.20 14.29 -4.59
CA GLY A 96 -4.85 15.18 -5.71
C GLY A 96 -4.91 16.64 -5.30
N ILE A 97 -5.95 17.06 -4.58
CA ILE A 97 -6.07 18.43 -4.05
C ILE A 97 -4.94 18.71 -3.05
N ILE A 98 -4.66 17.80 -2.11
CA ILE A 98 -3.57 17.97 -1.12
C ILE A 98 -2.22 18.12 -1.83
N ILE A 99 -1.96 17.30 -2.86
CA ILE A 99 -0.72 17.37 -3.64
C ILE A 99 -0.64 18.69 -4.42
N MET A 100 -1.73 19.15 -5.03
CA MET A 100 -1.77 20.45 -5.67
C MET A 100 -1.48 21.59 -4.68
N LEU A 101 -2.09 21.56 -3.50
CA LEU A 101 -1.84 22.55 -2.45
C LEU A 101 -0.37 22.51 -1.99
N ALA A 102 0.21 21.32 -1.84
CA ALA A 102 1.61 21.16 -1.49
C ALA A 102 2.54 21.75 -2.56
N GLY A 103 2.30 21.44 -3.83
CA GLY A 103 3.07 21.99 -4.96
C GLY A 103 2.96 23.51 -5.05
N ALA A 104 1.75 24.06 -4.89
CA ALA A 104 1.53 25.50 -4.86
C ALA A 104 2.28 26.16 -3.70
N ASN A 105 2.20 25.59 -2.50
CA ASN A 105 2.88 26.11 -1.31
C ASN A 105 4.42 26.08 -1.45
N GLN A 106 4.98 25.05 -2.11
CA GLN A 106 6.42 25.03 -2.43
C GLN A 106 6.80 26.22 -3.32
N ILE A 107 6.03 26.48 -4.38
CA ILE A 107 6.28 27.63 -5.28
C ILE A 107 6.19 28.96 -4.52
N PHE A 108 5.15 29.15 -3.71
CA PHE A 108 5.00 30.37 -2.90
C PHE A 108 6.18 30.57 -1.94
N THR A 109 6.66 29.49 -1.33
CA THR A 109 7.81 29.53 -0.43
C THR A 109 9.08 29.95 -1.18
N PHE A 110 9.36 29.38 -2.34
CA PHE A 110 10.53 29.76 -3.14
C PHE A 110 10.46 31.21 -3.61
N ILE A 111 9.29 31.68 -4.04
CA ILE A 111 9.09 33.08 -4.43
C ILE A 111 9.33 34.02 -3.24
N LYS A 112 8.85 33.67 -2.04
CA LYS A 112 9.00 34.48 -0.83
C LYS A 112 10.47 34.61 -0.39
N PHE A 113 11.23 33.52 -0.46
CA PHE A 113 12.63 33.48 -0.02
C PHE A 113 13.66 33.68 -1.15
N ARG A 114 13.21 33.99 -2.38
CA ARG A 114 14.08 34.18 -3.57
C ARG A 114 15.20 35.20 -3.40
N LYS A 115 15.04 36.17 -2.49
CA LYS A 115 16.03 37.22 -2.20
C LYS A 115 17.03 36.84 -1.11
N VAL A 116 16.74 35.81 -0.32
CA VAL A 116 17.53 35.37 0.83
C VAL A 116 18.30 34.08 0.51
N ILE A 117 17.75 33.24 -0.35
CA ILE A 117 18.32 31.95 -0.75
C ILE A 117 18.52 31.96 -2.26
N GLN A 118 19.73 31.61 -2.72
CA GLN A 118 20.01 31.37 -4.14
C GLN A 118 19.26 30.10 -4.57
N THR A 119 17.98 30.26 -4.91
CA THR A 119 17.09 29.15 -5.26
C THR A 119 17.50 28.58 -6.61
N ALA A 120 17.90 27.31 -6.61
CA ALA A 120 18.29 26.63 -7.83
C ALA A 120 17.07 26.35 -8.73
N TRP A 121 17.25 26.49 -10.04
CA TRP A 121 16.17 26.37 -11.03
C TRP A 121 15.46 25.00 -10.98
N TYR A 122 16.17 23.92 -10.62
CA TYR A 122 15.60 22.57 -10.52
C TYR A 122 14.52 22.45 -9.42
N MET A 123 14.53 23.30 -8.39
CA MET A 123 13.52 23.28 -7.33
C MET A 123 12.15 23.75 -7.85
N TYR A 124 12.13 24.76 -8.73
CA TYR A 124 10.90 25.22 -9.38
C TYR A 124 10.33 24.16 -10.32
N VAL A 125 11.21 23.46 -11.05
CA VAL A 125 10.82 22.33 -11.91
C VAL A 125 10.20 21.21 -11.08
N PHE A 126 10.81 20.88 -9.94
CA PHE A 126 10.28 19.87 -9.04
C PHE A 126 8.87 20.22 -8.53
N SER A 127 8.63 21.46 -8.09
CA SER A 127 7.29 21.88 -7.65
C SER A 127 6.26 21.91 -8.77
N LEU A 128 6.67 22.23 -10.01
CA LEU A 128 5.81 22.13 -11.19
C LEU A 128 5.44 20.67 -11.48
N VAL A 129 6.38 19.73 -11.34
CA VAL A 129 6.10 18.29 -11.47
C VAL A 129 5.10 17.85 -10.40
N VAL A 130 5.25 18.30 -9.14
CA VAL A 130 4.29 17.99 -8.06
C VAL A 130 2.89 18.51 -8.38
N LEU A 131 2.78 19.75 -8.87
CA LEU A 131 1.49 20.31 -9.33
C LEU A 131 0.90 19.49 -10.49
N GLY A 132 1.72 19.14 -11.48
CA GLY A 132 1.31 18.30 -12.61
C GLY A 132 0.80 16.93 -12.17
N MET A 133 1.49 16.29 -11.22
CA MET A 133 1.05 15.01 -10.63
C MET A 133 -0.29 15.17 -9.90
N GLY A 134 -0.48 16.23 -9.12
CA GLY A 134 -1.75 16.54 -8.48
C GLY A 134 -2.89 16.69 -9.51
N LEU A 135 -2.64 17.42 -10.60
CA LEU A 135 -3.61 17.58 -11.68
C LEU A 135 -3.92 16.25 -12.39
N LEU A 136 -2.92 15.43 -12.68
CA LEU A 136 -3.10 14.10 -13.28
C LEU A 136 -3.99 13.21 -12.41
N ILE A 137 -3.79 13.24 -11.08
CA ILE A 137 -4.63 12.51 -10.13
C ILE A 137 -6.11 12.94 -10.24
N LEU A 138 -6.37 14.25 -10.34
CA LEU A 138 -7.74 14.76 -10.44
C LEU A 138 -8.41 14.42 -11.77
N LEU A 139 -7.64 14.41 -12.87
CA LEU A 139 -8.18 14.10 -14.20
C LEU A 139 -8.43 12.60 -14.38
N LYS A 140 -7.55 11.76 -13.79
CA LYS A 140 -7.56 10.30 -13.98
C LYS A 140 -7.31 9.57 -12.64
N PRO A 141 -8.27 9.61 -11.70
CA PRO A 141 -8.10 9.07 -10.37
C PRO A 141 -7.89 7.55 -10.36
N MET A 142 -8.61 6.80 -11.21
CA MET A 142 -8.48 5.34 -11.27
C MET A 142 -7.14 4.88 -11.83
N GLU A 143 -6.71 5.43 -12.97
CA GLU A 143 -5.41 5.12 -13.56
C GLU A 143 -4.28 5.42 -12.56
N THR A 144 -4.35 6.58 -11.90
CA THR A 144 -3.31 7.01 -10.96
C THR A 144 -3.29 6.17 -9.68
N ALA A 145 -4.45 5.71 -9.19
CA ALA A 145 -4.53 4.80 -8.04
C ALA A 145 -3.86 3.44 -8.30
N SER A 146 -3.78 3.03 -9.56
CA SER A 146 -3.21 1.75 -9.99
C SER A 146 -1.68 1.79 -10.17
N LEU A 147 -1.09 2.99 -10.31
CA LEU A 147 0.36 3.15 -10.53
C LEU A 147 1.24 2.55 -9.41
N PRO A 148 0.92 2.70 -8.12
CA PRO A 148 1.69 2.05 -7.05
C PRO A 148 1.74 0.54 -7.22
N PHE A 149 0.65 -0.10 -7.64
CA PHE A 149 0.61 -1.53 -7.88
C PHE A 149 1.47 -1.95 -9.07
N LEU A 150 1.55 -1.13 -10.13
CA LEU A 150 2.48 -1.36 -11.24
C LEU A 150 3.94 -1.33 -10.75
N ILE A 151 4.31 -0.31 -9.97
CA ILE A 151 5.67 -0.19 -9.41
C ILE A 151 5.98 -1.38 -8.51
N LEU A 152 5.06 -1.75 -7.60
CA LEU A 152 5.19 -2.92 -6.73
C LEU A 152 5.28 -4.22 -7.53
N GLY A 153 4.55 -4.32 -8.64
CA GLY A 153 4.57 -5.47 -9.52
C GLY A 153 5.92 -5.66 -10.21
N TYR A 154 6.42 -4.63 -10.89
CA TYR A 154 7.73 -4.67 -11.55
C TYR A 154 8.87 -4.92 -10.56
N THR A 155 8.86 -4.24 -9.42
CA THR A 155 9.90 -4.43 -8.38
C THR A 155 9.85 -5.82 -7.79
N SER A 156 8.66 -6.40 -7.60
CA SER A 156 8.51 -7.78 -7.11
C SER A 156 9.00 -8.82 -8.12
N ILE A 157 8.68 -8.65 -9.42
CA ILE A 157 9.21 -9.53 -10.48
C ILE A 157 10.75 -9.46 -10.49
N PHE A 158 11.31 -8.25 -10.47
CA PHE A 158 12.76 -8.07 -10.44
C PHE A 158 13.39 -8.71 -9.20
N TYR A 159 12.79 -8.53 -8.03
CA TYR A 159 13.23 -9.15 -6.78
C TYR A 159 13.23 -10.68 -6.88
N GLY A 160 12.14 -11.29 -7.35
CA GLY A 160 12.06 -12.74 -7.49
C GLY A 160 13.09 -13.31 -8.46
N ILE A 161 13.37 -12.63 -9.58
CA ILE A 161 14.45 -13.02 -10.51
C ILE A 161 15.81 -12.93 -9.82
N ALA A 162 16.10 -11.82 -9.13
CA ALA A 162 17.35 -11.62 -8.40
C ALA A 162 17.55 -12.71 -7.34
N GLU A 163 16.47 -13.08 -6.64
CA GLU A 163 16.50 -14.14 -5.63
C GLU A 163 16.80 -15.52 -6.24
N LEU A 164 16.23 -15.86 -7.40
CA LEU A 164 16.58 -17.11 -8.10
C LEU A 164 18.07 -17.16 -8.46
N ILE A 165 18.61 -16.07 -9.01
CA ILE A 165 20.02 -15.98 -9.37
C ILE A 165 20.90 -16.14 -8.13
N ASN A 166 20.60 -15.42 -7.06
CA ASN A 166 21.35 -15.48 -5.81
C ASN A 166 21.27 -16.85 -5.15
N GLY A 167 20.10 -17.49 -5.13
CA GLY A 167 19.94 -18.82 -4.56
C GLY A 167 20.73 -19.91 -5.31
N VAL A 168 20.83 -19.82 -6.64
CA VAL A 168 21.68 -20.72 -7.43
C VAL A 168 23.16 -20.48 -7.12
N ARG A 169 23.60 -19.22 -7.01
CA ARG A 169 24.98 -18.87 -6.64
C ARG A 169 25.36 -19.39 -5.25
N ILE A 170 24.49 -19.20 -4.25
CA ILE A 170 24.71 -19.66 -2.88
C ILE A 170 24.79 -21.19 -2.81
N LYS A 171 23.90 -21.91 -3.51
CA LYS A 171 23.98 -23.38 -3.59
C LYS A 171 25.29 -23.87 -4.19
N LYS A 172 25.77 -23.22 -5.26
CA LYS A 172 27.06 -23.54 -5.88
C LYS A 172 28.21 -23.27 -4.89
N ALA A 173 28.21 -22.12 -4.21
CA ALA A 173 29.21 -21.77 -3.21
C ALA A 173 29.23 -22.75 -2.02
N GLN A 174 28.07 -23.14 -1.49
CA GLN A 174 27.97 -24.13 -0.42
C GLN A 174 28.53 -25.50 -0.83
N LYS A 175 28.26 -25.93 -2.07
CA LYS A 175 28.84 -27.19 -2.57
C LYS A 175 30.36 -27.14 -2.64
N VAL A 176 30.95 -26.01 -3.01
CA VAL A 176 32.41 -25.83 -3.04
C VAL A 176 32.99 -25.79 -1.62
N PHE A 177 32.39 -25.02 -0.71
CA PHE A 177 32.81 -24.95 0.69
C PHE A 177 32.78 -26.31 1.38
N ASN A 178 31.71 -27.09 1.20
CA ASN A 178 31.59 -28.44 1.77
C ASN A 178 32.60 -29.44 1.19
N LYS A 179 33.10 -29.21 -0.03
CA LYS A 179 34.20 -30.03 -0.59
C LYS A 179 35.52 -29.68 0.05
N LEU A 180 35.81 -28.39 0.25
CA LEU A 180 37.04 -27.92 0.88
C LEU A 180 37.15 -28.37 2.34
N GLN A 181 36.05 -28.32 3.11
CA GLN A 181 36.05 -28.83 4.49
C GLN A 181 36.26 -30.34 4.60
N LYS A 182 35.95 -31.12 3.55
CA LYS A 182 36.21 -32.57 3.54
C LYS A 182 37.65 -32.93 3.17
N GLN A 183 38.46 -31.95 2.72
CA GLN A 183 39.85 -32.12 2.33
C GLN A 183 40.84 -31.69 3.43
N LEU A 184 40.35 -31.05 4.49
CA LEU A 184 41.07 -30.72 5.73
C LEU A 184 40.78 -31.79 6.78
#